data_AF-A0A225DUI1-F1
#
_entry.id   AF-A0A225DUI1-F1
#
_cell.length_a   1.000
_cell.length_b   1.000
_cell.length_c   1.000
_cell.angle_alpha   90.00
_cell.angle_beta   90.00
_cell.angle_gamma   90.00
#
_symmetry.space_group_name_H-M   'P 1'
#
loop_
_entity.id
_entity.type
_entity.pdbx_description
1 polymer ?
#
loop_
_entity_poly.entity_id
_entity_poly.type
_entity_poly.pdbx_seq_one_letter_code
_entity_poly.pdbx_strand_id
1 'polypeptide(L)' 'MQKQAIPSWVDFEAIRVFYEKAKELTRKTGIEYEVDHIVPIRSRRVCGLHCQQNLQVITAVENNRKNNSFWPDMA' A
#
# COMPACT_ATOMS: atom_id res chain seq x y z
N MET A 1 6.19 -0.04 15.25
CA MET A 1 4.94 0.65 14.85
C MET A 1 5.26 2.11 14.55
N GLN A 2 5.54 2.44 13.28
CA GLN A 2 5.92 3.80 12.89
C GLN A 2 4.66 4.61 12.60
N LYS A 3 4.38 5.60 13.44
CA LYS A 3 3.13 6.38 13.50
C LYS A 3 3.04 7.56 12.50
N GLN A 4 3.93 7.66 11.51
CA GLN A 4 4.23 8.98 10.92
C GLN A 4 3.33 9.46 9.77
N ALA A 5 2.28 8.72 9.39
CA ALA A 5 1.42 9.17 8.30
C ALA A 5 -0.04 8.71 8.44
N ILE A 6 -0.55 8.44 9.65
CA ILE A 6 -1.94 7.99 9.84
C ILE A 6 -2.82 9.23 10.15
N PRO A 7 -3.68 9.69 9.23
CA PRO A 7 -4.65 10.74 9.52
C PRO A 7 -5.66 10.35 10.60
N SER A 8 -6.29 11.33 11.25
CA SER A 8 -7.34 11.09 12.24
C SER A 8 -8.62 10.47 11.66
N TRP A 9 -8.85 10.63 10.36
CA TRP A 9 -10.02 10.13 9.63
C TRP A 9 -9.79 8.74 9.00
N VAL A 10 -8.69 8.07 9.33
CA VAL A 10 -8.45 6.71 8.85
C VAL A 10 -9.52 5.78 9.38
N ASP A 11 -10.06 4.94 8.49
CA ASP A 11 -10.90 3.83 8.87
C ASP A 11 -10.13 2.52 8.71
N PHE A 12 -9.80 1.95 9.87
CA PHE A 12 -8.97 0.75 9.99
C PHE A 12 -9.66 -0.52 9.51
N GLU A 13 -10.99 -0.57 9.51
CA GLU A 13 -11.74 -1.70 8.96
C GLU A 13 -11.60 -1.72 7.44
N ALA A 14 -11.73 -0.56 6.79
CA ALA A 14 -11.48 -0.47 5.37
C ALA A 14 -10.00 -0.74 5.01
N ILE A 15 -9.01 -0.40 5.87
CA ILE A 15 -7.61 -0.86 5.70
C ILE A 15 -7.53 -2.40 5.78
N ARG A 16 -8.18 -3.00 6.77
CA ARG A 16 -8.15 -4.44 7.02
C ARG A 16 -8.60 -5.25 5.79
N VAL A 17 -9.60 -4.75 5.06
CA VAL A 17 -10.08 -5.36 3.80
C VAL A 17 -8.95 -5.55 2.78
N PHE A 18 -7.98 -4.62 2.68
CA PHE A 18 -6.84 -4.78 1.76
C PHE A 18 -5.94 -5.95 2.16
N TYR A 19 -5.64 -6.08 3.46
CA TYR A 19 -4.82 -7.19 3.96
C TYR A 19 -5.50 -8.54 3.82
N GLU A 20 -6.81 -8.59 4.04
CA GLU A 20 -7.61 -9.81 3.84
C GLU A 20 -7.64 -10.18 2.35
N LYS A 21 -7.84 -9.20 1.47
CA LYS A 21 -7.81 -9.40 0.02
C LYS A 21 -6.45 -9.87 -0.49
N ALA A 22 -5.34 -9.30 0.01
CA ALA A 22 -3.99 -9.77 -0.32
C ALA A 22 -3.82 -11.25 0.04
N LYS A 23 -4.17 -11.64 1.27
CA LYS A 23 -4.13 -13.06 1.70
C LYS A 23 -5.01 -13.95 0.85
N GLU A 24 -6.21 -13.50 0.51
CA GLU A 24 -7.15 -14.25 -0.33
C GLU A 24 -6.58 -14.48 -1.74
N LEU A 25 -6.06 -13.43 -2.38
CA LEU A 25 -5.44 -13.54 -3.70
C LEU A 25 -4.21 -14.45 -3.68
N THR A 26 -3.38 -14.35 -2.63
CA THR A 26 -2.24 -15.27 -2.46
C THR A 26 -2.70 -16.72 -2.40
N ARG A 27 -3.70 -17.03 -1.57
CA ARG A 27 -4.24 -18.40 -1.49
C ARG A 27 -4.87 -18.88 -2.81
N LYS A 28 -5.56 -18.00 -3.54
CA LYS A 28 -6.27 -18.36 -4.77
C LYS A 28 -5.36 -18.57 -5.97
N THR A 29 -4.29 -17.78 -6.07
CA THR A 29 -3.42 -17.76 -7.26
C THR A 29 -2.09 -18.48 -7.05
N GLY A 30 -1.67 -18.69 -5.80
CA GLY A 30 -0.33 -19.18 -5.46
C GLY A 30 0.78 -18.13 -5.60
N ILE A 31 0.44 -16.88 -5.95
CA ILE A 31 1.38 -15.76 -6.10
C ILE A 31 1.33 -14.91 -4.84
N GLU A 32 2.46 -14.50 -4.28
CA GLU A 32 2.51 -13.61 -3.11
C GLU A 32 1.95 -12.21 -3.46
N TYR A 33 0.88 -11.79 -2.78
CA TYR A 33 0.34 -10.43 -2.81
C TYR A 33 0.61 -9.69 -1.50
N GLU A 34 0.89 -8.40 -1.62
CA GLU A 34 1.17 -7.49 -0.50
C GLU A 34 0.29 -6.23 -0.59
N VAL A 35 0.16 -5.53 0.53
CA VAL A 35 -0.47 -4.21 0.60
C VAL A 35 0.62 -3.15 0.44
N ASP A 36 0.55 -2.37 -0.64
CA ASP A 36 1.48 -1.29 -0.97
C ASP A 36 0.82 0.08 -0.79
N HIS A 37 1.66 1.10 -0.59
CA HIS A 37 1.26 2.51 -0.61
C HIS A 37 1.39 3.09 -2.02
N ILE A 38 0.27 3.47 -2.65
CA ILE A 38 0.26 4.03 -4.02
C ILE A 38 1.25 5.20 -4.13
N VAL A 39 1.12 6.16 -3.22
CA VAL A 39 2.09 7.22 -2.98
C VAL A 39 2.99 6.82 -1.80
N PRO A 40 4.32 6.78 -1.98
CA PRO A 40 5.25 6.34 -0.93
C PRO A 40 5.13 7.17 0.35
N ILE A 41 5.03 6.48 1.50
CA ILE A 41 5.08 7.14 2.83
C ILE A 41 6.50 7.61 3.20
N ARG A 42 7.52 7.06 2.54
CA ARG A 42 8.94 7.42 2.76
C ARG A 42 9.61 7.67 1.43
N SER A 43 9.66 8.93 1.00
CA SER A 43 10.39 9.36 -0.19
C SER A 43 11.07 10.70 0.07
N ARG A 44 12.07 11.05 -0.75
CA ARG A 44 12.71 12.38 -0.73
C ARG A 44 11.85 13.46 -1.40
N ARG A 45 10.86 13.06 -2.20
CA ARG A 45 10.08 13.96 -3.06
C ARG A 45 8.63 14.13 -2.61
N VAL A 46 8.04 13.07 -2.04
CA VAL A 46 6.63 13.03 -1.62
C VAL A 46 6.47 12.33 -0.28
N CYS A 47 5.35 12.58 0.39
CA CYS A 47 4.94 11.88 1.60
C CYS A 47 3.46 11.49 1.46
N GLY A 48 3.21 10.22 1.16
CA GLY A 48 1.87 9.65 1.15
C GLY A 48 1.30 9.46 2.55
N LEU A 49 -0.02 9.29 2.63
CA LEU A 49 -0.74 8.99 3.88
C LEU A 49 -0.98 7.49 4.02
N HIS A 50 -0.94 6.97 5.23
CA HIS A 50 -1.43 5.64 5.57
C HIS A 50 -2.95 5.71 5.77
N CYS A 51 -3.68 5.72 4.67
CA CYS A 51 -5.15 5.68 4.62
C CYS A 51 -5.61 4.79 3.46
N GLN A 52 -6.87 4.38 3.48
CA GLN A 52 -7.47 3.41 2.57
C GLN A 52 -7.37 3.82 1.11
N GLN A 53 -7.45 5.13 0.83
CA GLN A 53 -7.34 5.72 -0.49
C GLN A 53 -5.90 5.64 -1.06
N ASN A 54 -4.90 5.45 -0.20
CA ASN A 54 -3.50 5.34 -0.61
C ASN A 54 -2.98 3.89 -0.51
N LEU A 55 -3.86 2.90 -0.33
CA LEU A 55 -3.49 1.49 -0.31
C LEU A 55 -3.91 0.80 -1.61
N GLN A 56 -3.09 -0.15 -2.05
CA GLN A 56 -3.41 -1.06 -3.14
C GLN A 56 -2.91 -2.47 -2.82
N VAL A 57 -3.56 -3.48 -3.42
CA VAL A 57 -3.09 -4.87 -3.37
C VAL A 57 -2.41 -5.19 -4.69
N ILE A 58 -1.11 -5.48 -4.62
CA ILE A 58 -0.28 -5.81 -5.77
C ILE A 58 0.58 -7.04 -5.46
N THR A 59 1.18 -7.67 -6.46
CA THR A 59 2.09 -8.78 -6.21
C THR A 59 3.35 -8.29 -5.51
N ALA A 60 3.99 -9.14 -4.70
CA ALA A 60 5.26 -8.81 -4.06
C ALA A 60 6.34 -8.44 -5.10
N VAL A 61 6.30 -9.03 -6.30
CA VAL A 61 7.21 -8.71 -7.40
C VAL A 61 6.98 -7.28 -7.91
N GLU A 62 5.73 -6.88 -8.11
CA GLU A 62 5.38 -5.51 -8.52
C GLU A 62 5.74 -4.50 -7.44
N ASN A 63 5.47 -4.81 -6.16
CA ASN A 63 5.80 -3.96 -5.03
C ASN A 63 7.31 -3.68 -4.95
N ASN A 64 8.13 -4.73 -5.06
CA ASN A 64 9.59 -4.62 -5.08
C ASN A 64 10.09 -3.80 -6.28
N ARG A 65 9.46 -3.94 -7.46
CA ARG A 65 9.81 -3.15 -8.65
C ARG A 65 9.45 -1.67 -8.49
N LYS A 66 8.29 -1.36 -7.90
CA LYS A 66 7.81 0.01 -7.68
C LYS A 66 8.69 0.77 -6.68
N ASN A 67 9.04 0.13 -5.56
CA ASN A 67 9.79 0.74 -4.46
C ASN A 67 9.14 2.08 -4.02
N ASN A 68 9.91 2.99 -3.45
CA ASN A 68 9.47 4.33 -3.02
C ASN A 68 9.71 5.42 -4.08
N SER A 69 9.89 5.02 -5.35
CA SER A 69 10.32 5.93 -6.43
C SER A 69 9.27 6.16 -7.51
N PHE A 70 8.10 5.51 -7.41
CA PHE A 70 7.03 5.64 -8.39
C PHE A 70 5.68 5.96 -7.74
N TRP A 71 4.93 6.89 -8.34
CA TRP A 71 3.53 7.22 -8.05
C TRP A 71 2.85 7.76 -9.32
N PRO A 72 1.50 7.70 -9.44
CA PRO A 72 0.79 8.01 -10.68
C PRO A 72 1.01 9.43 -11.25
N ASP A 73 1.28 10.42 -10.38
CA ASP A 73 1.42 11.83 -10.77
C ASP A 73 2.89 12.30 -10.87
N MET A 74 3.80 11.41 -11.24
CA MET A 74 5.18 11.80 -11.57
C MET A 74 5.20 12.54 -12.91
N ALA A 75 5.10 13.87 -12.87
CA ALA A 75 5.45 14.76 -13.98
C ALA A 75 6.94 15.11 -13.97
#